data_AF-X1KQD7-F1
#
_entry.id   AF-X1KQD7-F1
#
_cell.length_a   1.000
_cell.length_b   1.000
_cell.length_c   1.000
_cell.angle_alpha   90.00
_cell.angle_beta   90.00
_cell.angle_gamma   90.00
#
_symmetry.space_group_name_H-M   'P 1'
#
loop_
_entity.id
_entity.type
_entity.pdbx_description
1 polymer ?
#
loop_
_entity_poly.entity_id
_entity_poly.type
_entity_poly.pdbx_seq_one_letter_code
_entity_poly.pdbx_strand_id
1 'polypeptide(L)' 'METLRVSGKSRPNSVAGAIAALLRSQGEVEVQAIGPAAVNQAV' A
#
# COMPACT_ATOMS: atom_id res chain seq x y z
N MET A 1 7.48 1.41 -11.57
CA MET A 1 6.37 1.21 -10.62
C MET A 1 6.59 -0.01 -9.73
N GLU A 2 7.01 0.20 -8.48
CA GLU A 2 7.04 -0.85 -7.45
C GLU A 2 5.60 -1.22 -7.04
N THR A 3 5.30 -2.51 -6.84
CA THR A 3 3.96 -2.99 -6.46
C THR A 3 3.89 -3.35 -4.97
N LEU A 4 3.07 -2.63 -4.23
CA LEU A 4 2.77 -2.90 -2.83
C LEU A 4 1.48 -3.71 -2.70
N ARG A 5 1.59 -4.94 -2.21
CA ARG A 5 0.45 -5.85 -2.03
C ARG A 5 -0.15 -5.71 -0.63
N VAL A 6 -1.43 -5.40 -0.56
CA VAL A 6 -2.17 -5.19 0.69
C VAL A 6 -3.15 -6.34 0.90
N SER A 7 -3.22 -6.83 2.15
CA SER A 7 -4.19 -7.83 2.58
C SER A 7 -5.08 -7.25 3.68
N GLY A 8 -6.18 -7.93 4.02
CA GLY A 8 -7.02 -7.53 5.15
C GLY A 8 -6.33 -7.56 6.52
N LYS A 9 -5.14 -8.17 6.63
CA LYS A 9 -4.31 -8.21 7.85
C LYS A 9 -3.21 -7.14 7.87
N SER A 10 -3.05 -6.39 6.79
CA SER A 10 -2.07 -5.32 6.71
C SER A 10 -2.43 -4.19 7.69
N ARG A 11 -1.42 -3.52 8.23
CA ARG A 11 -1.61 -2.37 9.14
C ARG A 11 -1.55 -1.08 8.32
N PRO A 12 -2.57 -0.19 8.37
CA PRO A 12 -2.60 1.05 7.57
C PRO A 12 -1.35 1.91 7.77
N ASN A 13 -0.88 2.07 9.02
CA ASN A 13 0.31 2.86 9.30
C ASN A 13 1.58 2.30 8.64
N SER A 14 1.70 0.97 8.54
CA SER A 14 2.83 0.33 7.86
C SER A 14 2.73 0.49 6.34
N VAL A 15 1.52 0.37 5.78
CA VAL A 15 1.25 0.60 4.35
C VAL A 15 1.57 2.06 3.97
N ALA A 16 1.08 3.03 4.74
CA ALA A 16 1.35 4.45 4.54
C ALA A 16 2.85 4.78 4.62
N GLY A 17 3.58 4.20 5.57
CA GLY A 17 5.04 4.38 5.67
C GLY A 17 5.79 3.88 4.43
N ALA A 18 5.40 2.72 3.91
CA ALA A 18 5.98 2.17 2.69
C ALA A 18 5.65 3.03 1.45
N ILE A 19 4.40 3.47 1.32
CA ILE A 19 3.98 4.39 0.25
C ILE A 19 4.79 5.68 0.31
N ALA A 20 4.93 6.30 1.49
CA ALA A 20 5.68 7.54 1.65
C ALA A 20 7.16 7.39 1.27
N ALA A 21 7.78 6.26 1.63
CA ALA A 21 9.17 5.96 1.26
C ALA A 21 9.34 5.77 -0.26
N LEU A 22 8.41 5.06 -0.91
CA LEU A 22 8.43 4.83 -2.35
C LEU A 22 8.13 6.11 -3.14
N LEU A 23 7.13 6.89 -2.73
CA LEU A 23 6.84 8.19 -3.35
C LEU A 23 8.03 9.15 -3.23
N ARG A 24 8.75 9.16 -2.10
CA ARG A 24 9.95 9.99 -1.92
C ARG A 24 11.10 9.59 -2.85
N SER A 25 11.27 8.29 -3.11
CA SER A 25 12.43 7.75 -3.84
C SER A 25 12.18 7.53 -5.34
N GLN A 26 10.95 7.19 -5.71
CA GLN A 26 10.58 6.79 -7.07
C GLN A 26 9.50 7.71 -7.69
N GLY A 27 8.83 8.55 -6.90
CA GLY A 27 7.76 9.44 -7.37
C GLY A 27 6.41 8.75 -7.64
N GLU A 28 6.38 7.41 -7.70
CA GLU A 28 5.19 6.61 -7.95
C GLU A 28 5.22 5.28 -7.17
N VAL A 29 4.05 4.69 -6.96
CA VAL A 29 3.87 3.33 -6.41
C VAL A 29 2.53 2.77 -6.87
N GLU A 30 2.49 1.47 -7.18
CA GLU A 30 1.23 0.76 -7.44
C GLU A 30 0.79 0.03 -6.17
N VAL A 31 -0.48 0.14 -5.79
CA VAL A 31 -1.04 -0.61 -4.66
C VAL A 31 -2.06 -1.61 -5.19
N GLN A 32 -1.85 -2.89 -4.89
CA GLN A 32 -2.77 -3.96 -5.26
C GLN A 32 -3.42 -4.55 -4.00
N ALA A 33 -4.75 -4.57 -3.97
CA ALA A 33 -5.54 -5.12 -2.89
C ALA A 33 -6.69 -5.96 -3.46
N ILE A 34 -6.96 -7.13 -2.86
CA ILE A 34 -8.04 -8.03 -3.29
C ILE A 34 -8.99 -8.26 -2.11
N GLY A 35 -10.27 -7.95 -2.34
CA GLY A 35 -11.36 -8.12 -1.38
C GLY A 35 -11.56 -6.93 -0.44
N PRO A 36 -12.75 -6.79 0.20
CA PRO A 36 -13.15 -5.57 0.89
C PRO A 36 -12.22 -5.17 2.05
N ALA A 37 -11.81 -6.15 2.86
CA ALA A 37 -10.93 -5.89 3.99
C ALA A 37 -9.56 -5.38 3.54
N ALA A 38 -8.99 -5.93 2.46
CA ALA A 38 -7.70 -5.47 1.93
C ALA A 38 -7.80 -4.07 1.32
N VAL A 39 -8.88 -3.78 0.57
CA VAL A 39 -9.14 -2.46 0.01
C VAL A 39 -9.24 -1.42 1.13
N ASN A 40 -9.93 -1.73 2.23
CA ASN A 40 -10.02 -0.84 3.39
C ASN A 40 -8.67 -0.62 4.10
N GLN A 41 -7.69 -1.52 3.97
CA GLN A 41 -6.33 -1.27 4.51
C GLN A 41 -5.45 -0.46 3.54
N ALA A 42 -5.83 -0.40 2.26
CA ALA A 42 -5.09 0.29 1.21
C ALA A 42 -5.52 1.75 1.02
N VAL A 43 -6.76 2.08 1.42
CA VAL A 43 -7.37 3.43 1.39
C VAL A 43 -7.22 4.09 2.76
#